data_AF-A0A8I1EC12-F1
#
_entry.id   AF-A0A8I1EC12-F1
#
_cell.length_a   1.000
_cell.length_b   1.000
_cell.length_c   1.000
_cell.angle_alpha   90.00
_cell.angle_beta   90.00
_cell.angle_gamma   90.00
#
_symmetry.space_group_name_H-M   'P 1'
#
loop_
_entity.id
_entity.type
_entity.pdbx_description
1 polymer ?
#
loop_
_entity_poly.entity_id
_entity_poly.type
_entity_poly.pdbx_seq_one_letter_code
_entity_poly.pdbx_strand_id
1 'polypeptide(L)'
;MSKTAKIVMAMRIQMDWDHYKRSRILPPRLNIPELDFGPFARLLEQRYHEKVTIRVADDYVDVVTASQLPKIDEFLAGPAQALGNVLLRNSSKPTRNHTIAVSSEWQSLVPMQPRHCAPPPAWLFLVVGASTELVAGSWVATLRMDFGEDLLGRFSGRPEPKIQMPRFIKEELERCLGIKLIDEAFATPIISPFG
;
A
#
# COMPACT_ATOMS: atom_id res chain seq x y z
N MET A 1 -17.26 -9.59 22.64
CA MET A 1 -16.94 -8.81 21.42
C MET A 1 -16.18 -9.73 20.49
N SER A 2 -16.66 -9.95 19.26
CA SER A 2 -15.92 -10.75 18.27
C SER A 2 -14.62 -10.02 17.91
N LYS A 3 -13.47 -10.71 17.98
CA LYS A 3 -12.18 -10.13 17.59
C LYS A 3 -12.14 -10.01 16.06
N THR A 4 -12.06 -8.79 15.54
CA THR A 4 -11.79 -8.55 14.11
C THR A 4 -10.35 -8.96 13.79
N ALA A 5 -10.17 -9.88 12.85
CA ALA A 5 -8.86 -10.23 12.31
C ALA A 5 -8.36 -9.09 11.42
N LYS A 6 -7.07 -8.75 11.52
CA LYS A 6 -6.47 -7.66 10.75
C LYS A 6 -5.16 -8.12 10.10
N ILE A 7 -4.97 -7.80 8.83
CA ILE A 7 -3.74 -8.09 8.09
C ILE A 7 -3.22 -6.78 7.49
N VAL A 8 -1.91 -6.55 7.58
CA VAL A 8 -1.26 -5.39 6.95
C VAL A 8 -0.66 -5.80 5.62
N MET A 9 -1.01 -5.06 4.58
CA MET A 9 -0.44 -5.19 3.24
C MET A 9 0.38 -3.95 2.89
N ALA A 10 1.53 -4.17 2.26
CA ALA A 10 2.33 -3.16 1.61
C ALA A 10 2.17 -3.29 0.10
N MET A 11 1.70 -2.24 -0.55
CA MET A 11 1.52 -2.14 -1.99
C MET A 11 2.65 -1.31 -2.58
N ARG A 12 3.49 -1.96 -3.40
CA ARG A 12 4.50 -1.31 -4.22
C ARG A 12 3.84 -0.56 -5.36
N ILE A 13 4.17 0.72 -5.46
CA ILE A 13 3.74 1.59 -6.54
C ILE A 13 4.94 1.87 -7.44
N GLN A 14 4.69 1.83 -8.75
CA GLN A 14 5.70 2.16 -9.75
C GLN A 14 5.20 3.30 -10.62
N MET A 15 5.96 4.39 -10.64
CA MET A 15 5.70 5.49 -11.56
C MET A 15 6.05 5.12 -13.00
N ASP A 16 5.32 5.71 -13.93
CA ASP A 16 5.70 5.72 -15.35
C ASP A 16 6.82 6.73 -15.60
N TRP A 17 8.05 6.33 -15.28
CA TRP A 17 9.24 7.16 -15.52
C TRP A 17 9.43 7.53 -16.99
N ASP A 18 8.95 6.70 -17.91
CA ASP A 18 9.08 6.95 -19.35
C ASP A 18 8.12 8.03 -19.82
N HIS A 19 6.94 8.16 -19.21
CA HIS A 19 6.06 9.32 -19.40
C HIS A 19 6.77 10.62 -19.04
N TYR A 20 7.41 10.70 -17.86
CA TYR A 20 8.11 11.92 -17.41
C TYR A 20 9.33 12.25 -18.28
N LYS A 21 10.14 11.24 -18.63
CA LYS A 21 11.30 11.42 -19.52
C LYS A 21 10.90 11.94 -20.89
N ARG A 22 9.89 11.31 -21.53
CA ARG A 22 9.41 11.71 -22.88
C ARG A 22 8.81 13.11 -22.86
N SER A 23 8.05 13.42 -21.80
CA SER A 23 7.39 14.72 -21.63
C SER A 23 8.34 15.82 -21.13
N ARG A 24 9.60 15.48 -20.82
CA ARG A 24 10.62 16.41 -20.31
C ARG A 24 10.17 17.17 -19.06
N ILE A 25 9.37 16.52 -18.21
CA ILE A 25 8.91 17.05 -16.93
C ILE A 25 9.52 16.25 -15.79
N LEU A 26 9.75 16.91 -14.65
CA LEU A 26 10.16 16.21 -13.43
C LEU A 26 8.93 15.54 -12.80
N PRO A 27 9.09 14.36 -12.19
CA PRO A 27 8.03 13.80 -11.36
C PRO A 27 7.70 14.78 -10.22
N PRO A 28 6.42 14.95 -9.88
CA PRO A 28 6.03 15.90 -8.87
C PRO A 28 6.50 15.44 -7.49
N ARG A 29 6.78 16.42 -6.64
CA ARG A 29 6.90 16.25 -5.19
C ARG A 29 5.50 16.36 -4.61
N LEU A 30 5.16 15.53 -3.63
CA LEU A 30 3.82 15.49 -3.05
C LEU A 30 3.79 16.14 -1.67
N ASN A 31 2.70 16.85 -1.41
CA ASN A 31 2.38 17.40 -0.10
C ASN A 31 1.46 16.41 0.62
N ILE A 32 2.05 15.51 1.43
CA ILE A 32 1.33 14.40 2.05
C ILE A 32 0.12 14.85 2.89
N PRO A 33 0.21 15.92 3.71
CA PRO A 33 -0.95 16.47 4.40
C PRO A 33 -2.17 16.85 3.53
N GLU A 34 -1.97 17.06 2.23
CA GLU A 34 -3.05 17.40 1.27
C GLU A 34 -3.59 16.17 0.52
N LEU A 35 -2.96 15.00 0.67
CA LEU A 35 -3.41 13.77 0.01
C LEU A 35 -4.61 13.16 0.74
N ASP A 36 -5.62 12.74 -0.01
CA ASP A 36 -6.78 12.03 0.53
C ASP A 36 -6.86 10.62 -0.05
N PHE A 37 -6.44 9.63 0.74
CA PHE A 37 -6.55 8.21 0.43
C PHE A 37 -7.90 7.60 0.82
N GLY A 38 -8.79 8.36 1.46
CA GLY A 38 -10.10 7.87 1.89
C GLY A 38 -11.00 7.41 0.73
N PRO A 39 -11.10 8.17 -0.37
CA PRO A 39 -11.79 7.73 -1.58
C PRO A 39 -11.24 6.41 -2.14
N PHE A 40 -9.91 6.26 -2.20
CA PHE A 40 -9.27 5.02 -2.64
C PHE A 40 -9.63 3.83 -1.74
N ALA A 41 -9.57 4.00 -0.42
CA ALA A 41 -9.96 2.96 0.53
C ALA A 41 -11.42 2.52 0.33
N ARG A 42 -12.34 3.48 0.19
CA ARG A 42 -13.77 3.22 -0.06
C ARG A 42 -14.01 2.52 -1.40
N LEU A 43 -13.28 2.88 -2.45
CA LEU A 43 -13.36 2.23 -3.75
C LEU A 43 -13.01 0.74 -3.63
N LEU A 44 -11.94 0.41 -2.90
CA LEU A 44 -11.58 -0.98 -2.62
C LEU A 44 -12.69 -1.67 -1.80
N GLU A 45 -13.16 -1.08 -0.70
CA GLU A 45 -14.23 -1.69 0.12
C GLU A 45 -15.51 -1.96 -0.70
N GLN A 46 -15.95 -1.01 -1.52
CA GLN A 46 -17.11 -1.16 -2.40
C GLN A 46 -16.94 -2.31 -3.39
N ARG A 47 -15.73 -2.47 -3.92
CA ARG A 47 -15.40 -3.55 -4.87
C ARG A 47 -15.39 -4.94 -4.21
N TYR A 48 -14.96 -5.02 -2.94
CA TYR A 48 -14.70 -6.25 -2.21
C TYR A 48 -15.74 -6.59 -1.12
N HIS A 49 -16.92 -5.95 -1.17
CA HIS A 49 -18.12 -6.26 -0.38
C HIS A 49 -18.04 -5.91 1.12
N GLU A 50 -19.21 -5.74 1.76
CA GLU A 50 -19.44 -5.35 3.17
C GLU A 50 -18.83 -6.31 4.24
N LYS A 51 -18.09 -7.35 3.85
CA LYS A 51 -17.52 -8.34 4.78
C LYS A 51 -16.11 -7.97 5.26
N VAL A 52 -15.51 -6.94 4.67
CA VAL A 52 -14.20 -6.43 5.07
C VAL A 52 -14.22 -4.93 5.28
N THR A 53 -13.33 -4.47 6.15
CA THR A 53 -12.96 -3.06 6.29
C THR A 53 -11.57 -2.89 5.70
N ILE A 54 -11.39 -1.94 4.81
CA ILE A 54 -10.09 -1.58 4.23
C ILE A 54 -9.77 -0.15 4.67
N ARG A 55 -8.62 0.00 5.31
CA ARG A 55 -8.11 1.30 5.72
C ARG A 55 -6.72 1.53 5.17
N VAL A 56 -6.43 2.73 4.70
CA VAL A 56 -5.15 3.07 4.06
C VAL A 56 -4.37 4.02 4.97
N ALA A 57 -3.05 3.88 5.02
CA ALA A 57 -2.19 4.85 5.69
C ALA A 57 -2.40 6.26 5.11
N ASP A 58 -2.35 7.30 5.95
CA ASP A 58 -2.35 8.69 5.48
C ASP A 58 -0.99 9.16 4.94
N ASP A 59 -0.01 8.27 4.89
CA ASP A 59 1.37 8.51 4.47
C ASP A 59 1.86 7.32 3.63
N TYR A 60 3.03 7.46 3.03
CA TYR A 60 3.67 6.45 2.18
C TYR A 60 5.19 6.43 2.39
N VAL A 61 5.84 5.33 2.02
CA VAL A 61 7.31 5.28 1.92
C VAL A 61 7.72 5.72 0.52
N ASP A 62 8.53 6.77 0.44
CA ASP A 62 8.97 7.35 -0.83
C ASP A 62 10.11 6.56 -1.48
N VAL A 63 10.34 6.80 -2.78
CA VAL A 63 11.37 6.10 -3.57
C VAL A 63 12.79 6.31 -3.05
N VAL A 64 13.09 7.45 -2.42
CA VAL A 64 14.42 7.73 -1.87
C VAL A 64 14.60 6.93 -0.60
N THR A 65 13.66 6.99 0.33
CA THR A 65 13.71 6.19 1.56
C THR A 65 13.72 4.69 1.23
N ALA A 66 12.87 4.22 0.32
CA ALA A 66 12.84 2.81 -0.10
C ALA A 66 14.19 2.33 -0.67
N SER A 67 14.94 3.19 -1.37
CA SER A 67 16.27 2.86 -1.92
C SER A 67 17.36 2.71 -0.86
N GLN A 68 17.16 3.30 0.32
CA GLN A 68 18.10 3.27 1.45
C GLN A 68 17.81 2.13 2.42
N LEU A 69 16.62 1.53 2.32
CA LEU A 69 16.23 0.40 3.15
C LEU A 69 16.88 -0.88 2.60
N PRO A 70 17.22 -1.86 3.47
CA PRO A 70 17.71 -3.16 3.04
C PRO A 70 16.78 -3.79 2.01
N LYS A 71 17.31 -4.61 1.09
CA LYS A 71 16.49 -5.29 0.07
C LYS A 71 15.38 -6.10 0.75
N ILE A 72 14.25 -6.25 0.05
CA ILE A 72 12.97 -6.71 0.62
C ILE A 72 13.07 -8.02 1.42
N ASP A 73 13.93 -8.95 1.00
CA ASP A 73 14.10 -10.23 1.72
C ASP A 73 14.71 -10.05 3.13
N GLU A 74 15.44 -8.94 3.37
CA GLU A 74 15.94 -8.49 4.69
C GLU A 74 15.04 -7.41 5.33
N PHE A 75 14.28 -6.66 4.53
CA PHE A 75 13.35 -5.62 4.98
C PHE A 75 12.20 -6.16 5.84
N LEU A 76 11.83 -7.43 5.65
CA LEU A 76 10.71 -8.08 6.32
C LEU A 76 10.89 -8.25 7.84
N ALA A 77 12.11 -8.17 8.39
CA ALA A 77 12.33 -8.45 9.81
C ALA A 77 12.26 -7.22 10.74
N GLY A 78 12.56 -6.00 10.26
CA GLY A 78 12.70 -4.83 11.14
C GLY A 78 11.79 -3.66 10.76
N PRO A 79 12.16 -2.86 9.75
CA PRO A 79 11.40 -1.64 9.44
C PRO A 79 9.98 -1.92 8.94
N ALA A 80 9.77 -2.94 8.08
CA ALA A 80 8.43 -3.29 7.61
C ALA A 80 7.51 -3.70 8.77
N GLN A 81 8.03 -4.52 9.69
CA GLN A 81 7.29 -4.96 10.87
C GLN A 81 7.01 -3.78 11.82
N ALA A 82 7.94 -2.85 12.01
CA ALA A 82 7.71 -1.64 12.80
C ALA A 82 6.61 -0.76 12.20
N LEU A 83 6.66 -0.52 10.89
CA LEU A 83 5.65 0.25 10.16
C LEU A 83 4.27 -0.43 10.23
N GLY A 84 4.22 -1.75 10.05
CA GLY A 84 2.98 -2.51 10.16
C GLY A 84 2.40 -2.53 11.58
N ASN A 85 3.25 -2.58 12.61
CA ASN A 85 2.80 -2.51 14.01
C ASN A 85 2.18 -1.15 14.34
N VAL A 86 2.75 -0.07 13.82
CA VAL A 86 2.15 1.28 13.88
C VAL A 86 0.76 1.27 13.24
N LEU A 87 0.62 0.69 12.05
CA LEU A 87 -0.67 0.58 11.37
C LEU A 87 -1.69 -0.22 12.17
N LEU A 88 -1.33 -1.39 12.67
CA LEU A 88 -2.24 -2.21 13.48
C LEU A 88 -2.70 -1.47 14.74
N ARG A 89 -1.77 -0.84 15.45
CA ARG A 89 -2.06 -0.03 16.65
C ARG A 89 -3.03 1.12 16.34
N ASN A 90 -2.81 1.84 15.24
CA ASN A 90 -3.62 3.00 14.88
C ASN A 90 -4.92 2.64 14.14
N SER A 91 -5.01 1.47 13.52
CA SER A 91 -6.19 0.97 12.81
C SER A 91 -7.39 0.67 13.71
N SER A 92 -7.20 0.67 15.03
CA SER A 92 -8.29 0.52 16.01
C SER A 92 -8.86 1.87 16.46
N LYS A 93 -8.20 2.99 16.11
CA LYS A 93 -8.69 4.33 16.43
C LYS A 93 -9.83 4.71 15.48
N PRO A 94 -10.90 5.36 15.97
CA PRO A 94 -11.94 5.93 15.12
C PRO A 94 -11.34 6.99 14.21
N THR A 95 -11.57 6.88 12.91
CA THR A 95 -11.11 7.87 11.92
C THR A 95 -12.23 8.18 10.96
N ARG A 96 -12.34 9.45 10.56
CA ARG A 96 -13.48 9.91 9.75
C ARG A 96 -13.46 9.44 8.29
N ASN A 97 -12.34 8.98 7.74
CA ASN A 97 -12.18 8.85 6.28
C ASN A 97 -11.53 7.54 5.79
N HIS A 98 -11.68 6.40 6.49
CA HIS A 98 -11.00 5.14 6.11
C HIS A 98 -9.46 5.24 6.03
N THR A 99 -8.87 6.31 6.56
CA THR A 99 -7.43 6.50 6.64
C THR A 99 -6.91 6.14 8.04
N ILE A 100 -5.61 5.87 8.15
CA ILE A 100 -4.92 5.60 9.41
C ILE A 100 -3.83 6.67 9.57
N ALA A 101 -3.96 7.50 10.60
CA ALA A 101 -2.96 8.52 10.90
C ALA A 101 -1.67 7.87 11.39
N VAL A 102 -0.61 7.93 10.60
CA VAL A 102 0.69 7.29 10.87
C VAL A 102 1.89 8.20 10.60
N SER A 103 1.68 9.33 9.93
CA SER A 103 2.76 10.19 9.41
C SER A 103 3.84 10.57 10.44
N SER A 104 3.46 10.93 11.66
CA SER A 104 4.40 11.33 12.72
C SER A 104 5.19 10.14 13.27
N GLU A 105 4.56 8.99 13.42
CA GLU A 105 5.18 7.78 13.97
C GLU A 105 6.18 7.19 12.96
N TRP A 106 5.85 7.19 11.68
CA TRP A 106 6.75 6.67 10.64
C TRP A 106 8.05 7.46 10.50
N GLN A 107 8.01 8.78 10.65
CA GLN A 107 9.20 9.63 10.63
C GLN A 107 10.19 9.30 11.75
N SER A 108 9.72 8.69 12.85
CA SER A 108 10.60 8.20 13.93
C SER A 108 11.20 6.82 13.66
N LEU A 109 10.64 6.06 12.71
CA LEU A 109 11.02 4.69 12.40
C LEU A 109 11.95 4.58 11.18
N VAL A 110 11.77 5.46 10.20
CA VAL A 110 12.53 5.46 8.95
C VAL A 110 12.89 6.89 8.55
N PRO A 111 14.05 7.11 7.90
CA PRO A 111 14.50 8.44 7.49
C PRO A 111 13.69 8.93 6.29
N MET A 112 12.58 9.62 6.56
CA MET A 112 11.67 10.14 5.55
C MET A 112 12.05 11.56 5.16
N GLN A 113 11.78 11.92 3.90
CA GLN A 113 11.91 13.31 3.46
C GLN A 113 10.80 14.20 4.07
N PRO A 114 10.98 15.55 4.09
CA PRO A 114 9.96 16.47 4.56
C PRO A 114 8.61 16.26 3.85
N ARG A 115 7.53 16.16 4.65
CA ARG A 115 6.20 15.72 4.18
C ARG A 115 5.46 16.72 3.29
N HIS A 116 5.92 17.97 3.25
CA HIS A 116 5.40 18.99 2.33
C HIS A 116 6.05 18.97 0.94
N CYS A 117 7.08 18.15 0.73
CA CYS A 117 7.80 18.03 -0.54
C CYS A 117 8.38 16.62 -0.69
N ALA A 118 7.56 15.62 -0.38
CA ALA A 118 7.99 14.23 -0.39
C ALA A 118 8.25 13.77 -1.84
N PRO A 119 9.30 12.95 -2.09
CA PRO A 119 9.46 12.27 -3.37
C PRO A 119 8.25 11.40 -3.69
N PRO A 120 8.14 10.91 -4.94
CA PRO A 120 7.09 9.99 -5.33
C PRO A 120 7.03 8.73 -4.44
N PRO A 121 5.84 8.12 -4.29
CA PRO A 121 5.66 6.93 -3.48
C PRO A 121 6.36 5.72 -4.10
N ALA A 122 6.93 4.88 -3.23
CA ALA A 122 7.34 3.52 -3.54
C ALA A 122 6.41 2.50 -2.90
N TRP A 123 5.91 2.77 -1.69
CA TRP A 123 5.01 1.87 -0.96
C TRP A 123 3.84 2.61 -0.31
N LEU A 124 2.63 2.16 -0.61
CA LEU A 124 1.44 2.43 0.20
C LEU A 124 1.14 1.26 1.12
N PHE A 125 0.48 1.54 2.23
CA PHE A 125 0.13 0.50 3.19
C PHE A 125 -1.36 0.55 3.50
N LEU A 126 -1.94 -0.64 3.62
CA LEU A 126 -3.36 -0.82 3.92
C LEU A 126 -3.56 -1.91 4.95
N VAL A 127 -4.63 -1.79 5.72
CA VAL A 127 -5.07 -2.76 6.71
C VAL A 127 -6.40 -3.34 6.25
N VAL A 128 -6.42 -4.65 6.06
CA VAL A 128 -7.64 -5.41 5.77
C VAL A 128 -8.15 -6.02 7.08
N GLY A 129 -9.34 -5.61 7.50
CA GLY A 129 -10.04 -6.14 8.66
C GLY A 129 -11.22 -7.03 8.25
N ALA A 130 -11.43 -8.14 8.94
CA ALA A 130 -12.55 -9.05 8.69
C ALA A 130 -13.05 -9.74 9.98
N SER A 131 -14.19 -10.41 9.90
CA SER A 131 -14.77 -11.15 11.04
C SER A 131 -13.93 -12.38 11.45
N THR A 132 -13.21 -12.99 10.51
CA THR A 132 -12.32 -14.13 10.74
C THR A 132 -11.03 -13.98 9.95
N GLU A 133 -10.01 -14.69 10.39
CA GLU A 133 -8.68 -14.70 9.76
C GLU A 133 -8.72 -15.32 8.37
N LEU A 134 -9.48 -16.40 8.20
CA LEU A 134 -9.69 -17.04 6.90
C LEU A 134 -10.28 -16.05 5.90
N VAL A 135 -11.29 -15.27 6.32
CA VAL A 135 -11.91 -14.25 5.47
C VAL A 135 -10.90 -13.16 5.13
N ALA A 136 -10.15 -12.64 6.11
CA ALA A 136 -9.11 -11.65 5.85
C ALA A 136 -8.05 -12.18 4.87
N GLY A 137 -7.57 -13.42 5.06
CA GLY A 137 -6.56 -14.05 4.21
C GLY A 137 -7.04 -14.25 2.76
N SER A 138 -8.29 -14.69 2.56
CA SER A 138 -8.87 -14.81 1.22
C SER A 138 -8.93 -13.46 0.49
N TRP A 139 -9.30 -12.39 1.19
CA TRP A 139 -9.36 -11.05 0.58
C TRP A 139 -7.99 -10.46 0.31
N VAL A 140 -7.01 -10.71 1.18
CA VAL A 140 -5.62 -10.37 0.90
C VAL A 140 -5.16 -11.09 -0.37
N ALA A 141 -5.49 -12.36 -0.55
CA ALA A 141 -5.15 -13.08 -1.79
C ALA A 141 -5.83 -12.45 -3.03
N THR A 142 -7.10 -12.05 -2.95
CA THR A 142 -7.79 -11.33 -4.03
C THR A 142 -7.13 -10.00 -4.35
N LEU A 143 -6.85 -9.17 -3.34
CA LEU A 143 -6.17 -7.89 -3.51
C LEU A 143 -4.80 -8.05 -4.14
N ARG A 144 -4.03 -9.08 -3.74
CA ARG A 144 -2.71 -9.36 -4.33
C ARG A 144 -2.79 -9.64 -5.83
N MET A 145 -3.77 -10.42 -6.27
CA MET A 145 -4.01 -10.66 -7.70
C MET A 145 -4.38 -9.37 -8.44
N ASP A 146 -5.26 -8.55 -7.88
CA ASP A 146 -5.64 -7.26 -8.47
C ASP A 146 -4.47 -6.24 -8.44
N PHE A 147 -3.55 -6.36 -7.50
CA PHE A 147 -2.31 -5.58 -7.49
C PHE A 147 -1.18 -6.29 -8.21
N GLY A 148 -1.47 -7.09 -9.24
CA GLY A 148 -0.47 -7.56 -10.19
C GLY A 148 0.40 -8.74 -9.75
N GLU A 149 0.19 -9.28 -8.54
CA GLU A 149 0.97 -10.43 -8.07
C GLU A 149 0.34 -11.75 -8.54
N ASP A 150 1.08 -12.48 -9.38
CA ASP A 150 0.70 -13.86 -9.72
C ASP A 150 1.13 -14.83 -8.63
N LEU A 151 0.17 -15.21 -7.79
CA LEU A 151 0.36 -16.22 -6.76
C LEU A 151 0.69 -17.60 -7.34
N LEU A 152 0.24 -17.92 -8.56
CA LEU A 152 0.42 -19.24 -9.19
C LEU A 152 1.78 -19.37 -9.92
N GLY A 153 2.29 -18.29 -10.49
CA GLY A 153 3.60 -18.19 -11.12
C GLY A 153 4.73 -18.52 -10.16
N ARG A 154 4.62 -18.04 -8.91
CA ARG A 154 5.61 -18.31 -7.84
C ARG A 154 5.73 -19.78 -7.46
N PHE A 155 4.63 -20.52 -7.47
CA PHE A 155 4.65 -21.96 -7.18
C PHE A 155 5.03 -22.82 -8.38
N SER A 156 4.95 -22.28 -9.61
CA SER A 156 5.16 -23.03 -10.85
C SER A 156 6.53 -22.83 -11.49
N GLY A 157 7.39 -21.97 -10.93
CA GLY A 157 8.73 -21.68 -11.47
C GLY A 157 8.69 -21.07 -12.88
N ARG A 158 7.52 -20.60 -13.33
CA ARG A 158 7.33 -19.93 -14.61
C ARG A 158 7.64 -18.44 -14.45
N PRO A 159 8.13 -17.76 -15.50
CA PRO A 159 8.26 -16.31 -15.46
C PRO A 159 6.89 -15.72 -15.08
N GLU A 160 6.86 -14.94 -14.00
CA GLU A 160 5.64 -14.37 -13.42
C GLU A 160 4.86 -13.66 -14.55
N PRO A 161 3.66 -14.14 -14.95
CA PRO A 161 2.80 -13.38 -15.83
C PRO A 161 2.47 -12.08 -15.12
N LYS A 162 2.84 -10.96 -15.74
CA LYS A 162 2.55 -9.63 -15.24
C LYS A 162 1.03 -9.43 -15.29
N ILE A 163 0.36 -9.60 -14.16
CA ILE A 163 -1.06 -9.27 -14.05
C ILE A 163 -1.14 -7.74 -14.04
N GLN A 164 -1.92 -7.18 -14.97
CA GLN A 164 -2.10 -5.73 -15.02
C GLN A 164 -3.04 -5.29 -13.90
N MET A 165 -2.63 -4.26 -13.18
CA MET A 165 -3.47 -3.59 -12.19
C MET A 165 -4.77 -3.12 -12.86
N PRO A 166 -5.95 -3.45 -12.31
CA PRO A 166 -7.21 -3.00 -12.83
C PRO A 166 -7.25 -1.48 -13.00
N ARG A 167 -7.78 -1.06 -14.15
CA ARG A 167 -7.83 0.36 -14.54
C ARG A 167 -8.43 1.26 -13.46
N PHE A 168 -9.50 0.82 -12.78
CA PHE A 168 -10.16 1.62 -11.74
C PHE A 168 -9.26 1.87 -10.52
N ILE A 169 -8.42 0.90 -10.14
CA ILE A 169 -7.44 1.04 -9.06
C ILE A 169 -6.39 2.05 -9.47
N LYS A 170 -5.84 1.87 -10.68
CA LYS A 170 -4.82 2.77 -11.24
C LYS A 170 -5.34 4.20 -11.32
N GLU A 171 -6.49 4.43 -11.94
CA GLU A 171 -7.06 5.76 -12.14
C GLU A 171 -7.31 6.47 -10.80
N GLU A 172 -7.81 5.77 -9.79
CA GLU A 172 -8.04 6.36 -8.47
C GLU A 172 -6.73 6.66 -7.74
N LEU A 173 -5.72 5.78 -7.84
CA LEU A 173 -4.38 6.04 -7.29
C LEU A 173 -3.71 7.23 -7.97
N GLU A 174 -3.74 7.31 -9.30
CA GLU A 174 -3.22 8.46 -10.05
C GLU A 174 -3.94 9.75 -9.64
N ARG A 175 -5.26 9.68 -9.40
CA ARG A 175 -6.07 10.81 -8.93
C ARG A 175 -5.67 11.25 -7.52
N CYS A 176 -5.51 10.31 -6.60
CA CYS A 176 -5.09 10.60 -5.22
C CYS A 176 -3.68 11.18 -5.17
N LEU A 177 -2.75 10.62 -5.96
CA LEU A 177 -1.33 10.95 -5.90
C LEU A 177 -0.91 12.07 -6.84
N GLY A 178 -1.71 12.39 -7.86
CA GLY A 178 -1.35 13.37 -8.90
C GLY A 178 -0.17 12.93 -9.78
N ILE A 179 0.09 11.62 -9.89
CA ILE A 179 1.21 11.05 -10.65
C ILE A 179 0.75 10.02 -11.66
N LYS A 180 1.52 9.82 -12.73
CA LYS A 180 1.35 8.71 -13.67
C LYS A 180 2.03 7.43 -13.20
N LEU A 181 1.29 6.34 -13.25
CA LEU A 181 1.71 5.00 -12.83
C LEU A 181 1.82 4.08 -14.05
N ILE A 182 2.69 3.08 -13.95
CA ILE A 182 2.64 1.95 -14.89
C ILE A 182 1.46 1.04 -14.55
N ASP A 183 1.13 0.11 -15.44
CA ASP A 183 0.02 -0.85 -15.25
C ASP A 183 0.38 -2.01 -14.29
N GLU A 184 1.52 -1.93 -13.59
CA GLU A 184 2.03 -2.95 -12.67
C GLU A 184 2.11 -2.37 -11.25
N ALA A 185 1.40 -2.99 -10.32
CA ALA A 185 1.64 -2.86 -8.89
C ALA A 185 2.13 -4.21 -8.37
N PHE A 186 2.62 -4.26 -7.13
CA PHE A 186 2.87 -5.52 -6.42
C PHE A 186 2.43 -5.34 -4.98
N ALA A 187 1.58 -6.22 -4.44
CA ALA A 187 1.19 -6.12 -3.04
C ALA A 187 1.68 -7.31 -2.24
N THR A 188 2.38 -7.06 -1.14
CA THR A 188 2.92 -8.12 -0.28
C THR A 188 2.34 -7.95 1.14
N PRO A 189 1.81 -9.02 1.77
CA PRO A 189 1.50 -8.97 3.19
C PRO A 189 2.79 -8.82 3.99
N ILE A 190 2.85 -7.84 4.89
CA ILE A 190 4.05 -7.57 5.70
C ILE A 190 3.87 -7.91 7.18
N ILE A 191 2.63 -7.92 7.67
CA ILE A 191 2.27 -8.49 8.96
C ILE A 191 1.01 -9.31 8.78
N SER A 192 1.19 -10.61 8.93
CA SER A 192 0.12 -11.54 9.27
C SER A 192 0.32 -11.88 10.74
N PRO A 193 -0.71 -11.83 11.60
CA PRO A 193 -0.60 -12.37 12.96
C PRO A 193 -0.28 -13.89 13.01
N PHE A 194 -0.17 -14.53 11.84
CA PHE A 194 0.00 -15.97 11.65
C PHE A 194 1.32 -16.34 10.94
N GLY A 195 2.29 -15.42 10.97
CA GLY A 195 3.69 -15.75 10.68
C GLY A 195 4.35 -16.38 11.91
#